data_AF-A0A960X2N7-F1
#
_entry.id   AF-A0A960X2N7-F1
#
_cell.length_a   1.000
_cell.length_b   1.000
_cell.length_c   1.000
_cell.angle_alpha   90.00
_cell.angle_beta   90.00
_cell.angle_gamma   90.00
#
_symmetry.space_group_name_H-M   'P 1'
#
loop_
_entity.id
_entity.type
_entity.pdbx_description
1 polymer ?
#
loop_
_entity_poly.entity_id
_entity_poly.type
_entity_poly.pdbx_seq_one_letter_code
_entity_poly.pdbx_strand_id
1 'polypeptide(L)'
;MKIQRTSTLLALAFLALPALSINAEQAMPVQPGGKLPGDVKVALVKVADDLAEPVSVAAPNDGTGRIFIIERPGVIQIIKDGKKLRRPFLDLKDKT
;
A
#
# COMPACT_ATOMS: atom_id res chain seq x y z
N MET A 1 55.77 -58.93 -11.57
CA MET A 1 55.13 -60.06 -10.87
C MET A 1 53.80 -59.58 -10.30
N LYS A 2 52.70 -60.27 -10.67
CA LYS A 2 51.31 -60.20 -10.16
C LYS A 2 50.43 -58.97 -10.48
N ILE A 3 49.63 -59.16 -11.53
CA ILE A 3 48.28 -58.64 -11.76
C ILE A 3 47.32 -59.19 -10.70
N GLN A 4 46.40 -58.38 -10.15
CA GLN A 4 45.05 -58.74 -9.63
C GLN A 4 44.22 -57.46 -9.39
N ARG A 5 42.89 -57.36 -9.44
CA ARG A 5 41.75 -57.99 -10.14
C ARG A 5 40.52 -57.15 -9.73
N THR A 6 39.77 -56.63 -10.70
CA THR A 6 38.29 -56.48 -10.76
C THR A 6 37.44 -56.06 -9.54
N SER A 7 36.48 -55.17 -9.84
CA SER A 7 35.03 -55.26 -9.53
C SER A 7 34.40 -54.42 -8.39
N THR A 8 33.60 -53.44 -8.83
CA THR A 8 32.25 -53.03 -8.39
C THR A 8 31.91 -52.92 -6.90
N LEU A 9 31.41 -51.75 -6.48
CA LEU A 9 30.05 -51.60 -5.93
C LEU A 9 29.64 -50.12 -5.75
N LEU A 10 28.37 -49.89 -6.05
CA LEU A 10 27.55 -48.68 -6.00
C LEU A 10 27.33 -48.18 -4.57
N ALA A 11 27.46 -46.87 -4.31
CA ALA A 11 26.84 -46.23 -3.14
C ALA A 11 26.44 -44.78 -3.45
N LEU A 12 25.13 -44.58 -3.44
CA LEU A 12 24.36 -43.36 -3.61
C LEU A 12 24.63 -42.40 -2.43
N ALA A 13 25.08 -41.18 -2.69
CA ALA A 13 25.12 -40.12 -1.68
C ALA A 13 24.56 -38.82 -2.27
N PHE A 14 23.23 -38.67 -2.19
CA PHE A 14 22.54 -37.41 -2.38
C PHE A 14 22.95 -36.46 -1.24
N LEU A 15 23.83 -35.51 -1.54
CA LEU A 15 24.29 -34.51 -0.60
C LEU A 15 23.10 -33.61 -0.21
N ALA A 16 22.62 -33.75 1.02
CA ALA A 16 21.50 -32.97 1.56
C ALA A 16 21.86 -31.47 1.57
N LEU A 17 21.12 -30.64 0.82
CA LEU A 17 21.16 -29.19 0.99
C LEU A 17 20.56 -28.84 2.36
N PRO A 18 21.19 -27.98 3.16
CA PRO A 18 20.54 -27.42 4.33
C PRO A 18 19.40 -26.51 3.86
N ALA A 19 18.19 -26.75 4.34
CA ALA A 19 17.10 -25.82 4.15
C ALA A 19 17.46 -24.50 4.87
N LEU A 20 17.79 -23.47 4.10
CA LEU A 20 17.85 -22.11 4.60
C LEU A 20 16.44 -21.70 5.03
N SER A 21 16.15 -21.80 6.33
CA SER A 21 14.96 -21.19 6.91
C SER A 21 15.12 -19.67 6.79
N ILE A 22 14.52 -19.08 5.75
CA ILE A 22 14.38 -17.64 5.65
C ILE A 22 13.38 -17.25 6.74
N ASN A 23 13.87 -16.69 7.85
CA ASN A 23 13.03 -16.12 8.88
C ASN A 23 12.41 -14.83 8.30
N ALA A 24 11.33 -14.97 7.54
CA ALA A 24 10.55 -13.84 7.07
C ALA A 24 9.91 -13.19 8.30
N GLU A 25 10.48 -12.07 8.74
CA GLU A 25 9.90 -11.23 9.77
C GLU A 25 8.52 -10.80 9.29
N GLN A 26 7.48 -11.41 9.87
CA GLN A 26 6.11 -11.15 9.48
C GLN A 26 5.79 -9.70 9.88
N ALA A 27 5.79 -8.80 8.89
CA ALA A 27 5.43 -7.41 9.10
C ALA A 27 3.95 -7.36 9.53
N MET A 28 3.73 -7.22 10.83
CA MET A 28 2.38 -7.00 11.36
C MET A 28 1.85 -5.66 10.83
N PRO A 29 0.58 -5.57 10.43
CA PRO A 29 -0.03 -4.29 10.07
C PRO A 29 0.12 -3.31 11.23
N VAL A 30 0.63 -2.11 10.95
CA VAL A 30 0.79 -1.07 11.95
C VAL A 30 -0.59 -0.73 12.51
N GLN A 31 -0.77 -0.88 13.82
CA GLN A 31 -2.01 -0.52 14.51
C GLN A 31 -2.01 0.97 14.88
N PRO A 32 -3.16 1.67 14.79
CA PRO A 32 -3.30 3.02 15.34
C PRO A 32 -2.99 3.04 16.85
N GLY A 33 -2.36 4.13 17.33
CA GLY A 33 -2.09 4.34 18.76
C GLY A 33 -0.63 4.11 19.21
N GLY A 34 0.26 3.71 18.30
CA GLY A 34 1.71 3.66 18.56
C GLY A 34 2.35 5.05 18.68
N LYS A 35 3.51 5.13 19.34
CA LYS A 35 4.34 6.34 19.36
C LYS A 35 5.26 6.34 18.13
N LEU A 36 5.16 7.39 17.31
CA LEU A 36 6.09 7.58 16.20
C LEU A 36 7.50 7.87 16.75
N PRO A 37 8.56 7.29 16.16
CA PRO A 37 9.92 7.54 16.60
C PRO A 37 10.36 8.98 16.27
N GLY A 38 11.05 9.62 17.22
CA GLY A 38 11.60 10.96 17.06
C GLY A 38 10.57 12.10 17.14
N ASP A 39 11.03 13.31 16.79
CA ASP A 39 10.20 14.52 16.76
C ASP A 39 9.54 14.68 15.38
N VAL A 40 8.37 14.09 15.21
CA VAL A 40 7.62 14.19 13.95
C VAL A 40 7.21 15.63 13.68
N LYS A 41 7.74 16.21 12.60
CA LYS A 41 7.32 17.52 12.10
C LYS A 41 6.13 17.36 11.19
N VAL A 42 5.00 17.96 11.56
CA VAL A 42 3.79 18.01 10.73
C VAL A 42 3.67 19.40 10.12
N ALA A 43 3.32 19.46 8.84
CA ALA A 43 3.04 20.70 8.14
C ALA A 43 1.71 20.57 7.39
N LEU A 44 0.98 21.68 7.29
CA LEU A 44 -0.21 21.76 6.46
C LEU A 44 0.19 22.10 5.03
N VAL A 45 -0.30 21.32 4.08
CA VAL A 45 -0.15 21.60 2.64
C VAL A 45 -1.53 21.95 2.10
N LYS A 46 -1.63 23.13 1.48
CA LYS A 46 -2.87 23.57 0.83
C LYS A 46 -3.08 22.81 -0.47
N VAL A 47 -4.15 22.01 -0.55
CA VAL A 47 -4.48 21.18 -1.72
C VAL A 47 -5.60 21.78 -2.60
N ALA A 48 -6.50 22.54 -1.99
CA ALA A 48 -7.58 23.28 -2.64
C ALA A 48 -8.01 24.45 -1.75
N ASP A 49 -8.44 25.55 -2.34
CA ASP A 49 -8.94 26.76 -1.67
C ASP A 49 -10.27 27.27 -2.24
N ASP A 50 -10.80 26.57 -3.23
CA ASP A 50 -12.01 26.91 -3.98
C ASP A 50 -13.12 25.88 -3.73
N LEU A 51 -13.26 25.44 -2.47
CA LEU A 51 -14.31 24.54 -2.01
C LEU A 51 -15.46 25.34 -1.38
N ALA A 52 -16.70 24.94 -1.66
CA ALA A 52 -17.91 25.59 -1.18
C ALA A 52 -18.49 24.82 0.02
N GLU A 53 -18.26 25.32 1.23
CA GLU A 53 -18.80 24.76 2.48
C GLU A 53 -18.62 23.22 2.58
N PRO A 54 -17.37 22.71 2.59
CA PRO A 54 -17.12 21.27 2.67
C PRO A 54 -17.65 20.70 3.99
N VAL A 55 -18.43 19.62 3.90
CA VAL A 55 -19.08 18.96 5.05
C VAL A 55 -18.51 17.59 5.38
N SER A 56 -17.84 16.93 4.44
CA SER A 56 -17.24 15.60 4.67
C SER A 56 -16.16 15.26 3.64
N VAL A 57 -15.28 14.33 3.99
CA VAL A 57 -14.18 13.81 3.16
C VAL A 57 -14.16 12.28 3.23
N ALA A 58 -14.00 11.62 2.09
CA ALA A 58 -13.87 10.17 2.00
C ALA A 58 -12.78 9.76 1.01
N ALA A 59 -12.06 8.68 1.30
CA ALA A 59 -11.11 8.06 0.39
C ALA A 59 -11.47 6.57 0.25
N PRO A 60 -11.93 6.09 -0.92
CA PRO A 60 -12.24 4.69 -1.11
C PRO A 60 -10.97 3.82 -1.14
N ASN A 61 -11.10 2.59 -0.65
CA ASN A 61 -10.05 1.58 -0.74
C ASN A 61 -10.10 0.85 -2.10
N ASP A 62 -10.04 1.62 -3.20
CA ASP A 62 -10.15 1.12 -4.57
C ASP A 62 -8.84 1.21 -5.38
N GLY A 63 -7.74 1.60 -4.72
CA GLY A 63 -6.42 1.77 -5.34
C GLY A 63 -6.29 2.98 -6.27
N THR A 64 -7.32 3.82 -6.39
CA THR A 64 -7.30 4.95 -7.35
C THR A 64 -6.60 6.20 -6.82
N GLY A 65 -6.37 6.28 -5.50
CA GLY A 65 -5.78 7.44 -4.84
C GLY A 65 -6.66 8.69 -4.87
N ARG A 66 -7.97 8.53 -5.12
CA ARG A 66 -8.92 9.64 -5.13
C ARG A 66 -9.39 9.97 -3.72
N ILE A 67 -9.55 11.26 -3.46
CA ILE A 67 -10.22 11.79 -2.26
C ILE A 67 -11.46 12.52 -2.74
N PHE A 68 -12.61 12.21 -2.12
CA PHE A 68 -13.90 12.79 -2.42
C PHE A 68 -14.24 13.80 -1.32
N ILE A 69 -14.59 15.01 -1.73
CA ILE A 69 -15.00 16.09 -0.82
C ILE A 69 -16.47 16.37 -1.09
N ILE A 70 -17.30 16.30 -0.04
CA ILE A 70 -18.73 16.56 -0.11
C ILE A 70 -18.96 18.03 0.28
N GLU A 71 -19.58 18.78 -0.61
CA GLU A 71 -19.90 20.21 -0.46
C GLU A 71 -21.39 20.39 -0.14
N ARG A 72 -21.72 21.26 0.82
CA ARG A 72 -23.11 21.50 1.24
C ARG A 72 -24.08 21.82 0.10
N PRO A 73 -23.70 22.58 -0.96
CA PRO A 73 -24.57 22.83 -2.11
C PRO A 73 -24.98 21.60 -2.94
N GLY A 74 -24.58 20.38 -2.55
CA GLY A 74 -24.93 19.16 -3.27
C GLY A 74 -23.95 18.77 -4.37
N VAL A 75 -22.66 19.08 -4.17
CA VAL A 75 -21.58 18.78 -5.13
C VAL A 75 -20.55 17.87 -4.47
N ILE A 76 -20.03 16.91 -5.22
CA ILE A 76 -18.91 16.06 -4.79
C ILE A 76 -17.70 16.35 -5.67
N GLN A 77 -16.65 16.92 -5.06
CA GLN A 77 -15.38 17.20 -5.72
C GLN A 77 -14.42 16.02 -5.59
N ILE A 78 -13.45 15.91 -6.51
CA ILE A 78 -12.37 14.93 -6.44
C ILE A 78 -11.03 15.65 -6.32
N ILE A 79 -10.23 15.25 -5.34
CA ILE A 79 -8.78 15.48 -5.33
C ILE A 79 -8.08 14.20 -5.80
N LYS A 80 -7.13 14.35 -6.72
CA LYS A 80 -6.24 13.27 -7.15
C LYS A 80 -4.85 13.84 -7.38
N ASP A 81 -3.82 13.11 -6.95
CA ASP A 81 -2.41 13.52 -7.10
C ASP A 81 -2.14 14.94 -6.53
N GLY A 82 -2.79 15.25 -5.39
CA GLY A 82 -2.68 16.53 -4.69
C GLY A 82 -3.41 17.71 -5.37
N LYS A 83 -4.21 17.47 -6.42
CA LYS A 83 -4.91 18.53 -7.17
C LYS A 83 -6.40 18.27 -7.26
N LYS A 84 -7.21 19.34 -7.19
CA LYS A 84 -8.65 19.27 -7.48
C LYS A 84 -8.87 19.05 -8.97
N LEU A 85 -9.73 18.09 -9.31
CA LEU A 85 -10.15 17.88 -10.70
C LEU A 85 -11.10 18.99 -11.15
N ARG A 86 -11.04 19.34 -12.44
CA ARG A 86 -11.89 20.40 -13.01
C ARG A 86 -13.38 20.05 -12.99
N ARG A 87 -13.72 18.78 -13.19
CA ARG A 87 -15.11 18.31 -13.22
C ARG A 87 -15.42 17.62 -11.88
N PRO A 88 -16.53 17.96 -11.21
CA PRO A 88 -16.96 17.24 -10.03
C PRO A 88 -17.31 15.78 -10.38
N PHE A 89 -17.30 14.92 -9.37
CA PHE A 89 -17.82 13.56 -9.49
C PHE A 89 -19.34 13.56 -9.68
N LEU A 90 -20.03 14.39 -8.89
CA LEU A 90 -21.48 14.50 -8.86
C LEU A 90 -21.88 15.95 -8.62
N ASP A 91 -22.91 16.42 -9.31
CA ASP A 91 -23.50 17.74 -9.13
C ASP A 91 -25.03 17.61 -9.12
N LEU A 92 -25.65 17.90 -7.97
CA LEU A 92 -27.09 17.81 -7.74
C LEU A 92 -27.80 19.17 -7.70
N LYS A 93 -27.12 20.28 -8.00
CA LYS A 93 -27.68 21.64 -7.83
C LYS A 93 -28.98 21.87 -8.60
N ASP A 94 -29.15 21.24 -9.77
CA ASP A 94 -30.33 21.45 -10.64
C ASP A 94 -31.46 20.43 -10.39
N LYS A 95 -31.38 19.60 -9.34
CA LYS A 95 -32.28 18.45 -9.11
C LYS A 95 -33.27 18.71 -7.95
N THR A 96 -33.46 19.96 -7.56
CA THR A 96 -34.36 20.41 -6.49
C THR A 96 -35.16 21.61 -6.98
#